data_AF-A0A962EHP9-F1
#
_entry.id   AF-A0A962EHP9-F1
#
_cell.length_a   1.000
_cell.length_b   1.000
_cell.length_c   1.000
_cell.angle_alpha   90.00
_cell.angle_beta   90.00
_cell.angle_gamma   90.00
#
_symmetry.space_group_name_H-M   'P 1'
#
loop_
_entity.id
_entity.type
_entity.pdbx_description
1 polymer ?
#
loop_
_entity_poly.entity_id
_entity_poly.type
_entity_poly.pdbx_seq_one_letter_code
_entity_poly.pdbx_strand_id
1 'polypeptide(L)'
;MSTSAHQQLPASASASEQGPLRFVTAASLFDGHDAAINIMRRLIQSQGAEVIHLGHNRSVEDVVRAALQEDADGIALSSYQGGHMEYFKYMVDMLRERGAGHIRVFGGGGGTITPEEIAELHAYGVERVYHPNDGMQMGLVAMIEDLVRRTRKGREQRGMGQGARGTGEAEAAHREIGIGHVLSTIESNGYSESELASLRKQWQLAGGRVPVIGLTGTGGAGKSSVTDELLNRFLASFPEMQIAVISVDPTRRRSGGALLGDRIRMNTLRSPRVYMRSMATRRQNVATNVVLKDCIAYLRSEGFDLVMVETAGIGQSDSEIVDMVDFPVYVMTSDFGAPSQLEKIDMLDFAELVVLNKF
;
A
#
# COMPACT_ATOMS: atom_id res chain seq x y z
N MET A 1 50.64 10.35 0.45
CA MET A 1 49.57 11.27 0.87
C MET A 1 48.82 11.70 -0.37
N SER A 2 47.59 11.20 -0.55
CA SER A 2 46.73 11.52 -1.69
C SER A 2 45.28 11.47 -1.20
N THR A 3 44.77 12.61 -0.77
CA THR A 3 43.38 12.80 -0.36
C THR A 3 42.53 13.12 -1.59
N SER A 4 41.69 12.18 -2.01
CA SER A 4 40.60 12.44 -2.96
C SER A 4 39.38 12.93 -2.18
N ALA A 5 39.05 14.21 -2.35
CA ALA A 5 37.82 14.81 -1.84
C ALA A 5 36.62 14.27 -2.63
N HIS A 6 35.80 13.44 -2.00
CA HIS A 6 34.45 13.18 -2.48
C HIS A 6 33.58 14.40 -2.16
N GLN A 7 33.27 15.19 -3.18
CA GLN A 7 32.18 16.18 -3.13
C GLN A 7 30.86 15.43 -2.88
N GLN A 8 30.38 15.49 -1.64
CA GLN A 8 28.97 15.21 -1.34
C GLN A 8 28.14 16.34 -1.93
N LEU A 9 27.37 16.02 -2.98
CA LEU A 9 26.27 16.87 -3.44
C LEU A 9 25.25 16.99 -2.29
N PRO A 10 24.77 18.21 -1.98
CA PRO A 10 23.79 18.39 -0.91
C PRO A 10 22.46 17.76 -1.35
N ALA A 11 22.01 16.73 -0.64
CA ALA A 11 20.67 16.22 -0.76
C ALA A 11 19.69 17.35 -0.42
N SER A 12 18.83 17.71 -1.37
CA SER A 12 17.79 18.71 -1.20
C SER A 12 16.89 18.36 -0.02
N ALA A 13 16.83 19.25 0.97
CA ALA A 13 16.06 19.12 2.22
C ALA A 13 14.52 18.99 2.03
N SER A 14 14.00 19.04 0.80
CA SER A 14 12.57 18.91 0.51
C SER A 14 12.06 17.46 0.44
N ALA A 15 12.94 16.48 0.22
CA ALA A 15 12.52 15.08 0.04
C ALA A 15 12.20 14.37 1.37
N SER A 16 12.67 14.90 2.50
CA SER A 16 12.53 14.24 3.81
C SER A 16 11.20 14.47 4.51
N GLU A 17 10.47 15.54 4.19
CA GLU A 17 9.22 15.89 4.92
C GLU A 17 7.97 15.19 4.39
N GLN A 18 7.96 14.70 3.15
CA GLN A 18 6.75 14.10 2.56
C GLN A 18 6.73 12.56 2.57
N GLY A 19 7.78 11.90 3.06
CA GLY A 19 7.88 10.44 3.01
C GLY A 19 8.05 9.86 1.59
N PRO A 20 8.15 8.53 1.44
CA PRO A 20 8.37 7.89 0.15
C PRO A 20 7.15 8.01 -0.78
N LEU A 21 7.41 7.95 -2.09
CA LEU A 21 6.33 7.85 -3.08
C LEU A 21 5.68 6.49 -3.02
N ARG A 22 4.35 6.45 -3.19
CA ARG A 22 3.55 5.22 -3.20
C ARG A 22 3.04 4.92 -4.59
N PHE A 23 3.27 3.69 -5.07
CA PHE A 23 2.81 3.24 -6.38
C PHE A 23 1.93 2.01 -6.28
N VAL A 24 0.79 2.03 -6.97
CA VAL A 24 0.00 0.82 -7.26
C VAL A 24 0.46 0.24 -8.59
N THR A 25 0.76 -1.06 -8.62
CA THR A 25 1.21 -1.75 -9.84
C THR A 25 0.36 -2.98 -10.14
N ALA A 26 -0.08 -3.13 -11.38
CA ALA A 26 -0.88 -4.28 -11.82
C ALA A 26 -0.72 -4.57 -13.33
N ALA A 27 -1.13 -5.76 -13.77
CA ALA A 27 -1.49 -6.00 -15.17
C ALA A 27 -3.01 -5.85 -15.36
N SER A 28 -3.43 -5.44 -16.56
CA SER A 28 -4.83 -5.14 -16.89
C SER A 28 -5.76 -6.36 -16.78
N LEU A 29 -7.07 -6.11 -16.92
CA LEU A 29 -8.08 -7.17 -16.86
C LEU A 29 -7.87 -8.20 -17.96
N PHE A 30 -7.99 -9.49 -17.61
CA PHE A 30 -7.69 -10.64 -18.48
C PHE A 30 -6.28 -10.68 -19.07
N ASP A 31 -5.35 -9.88 -18.53
CA ASP A 31 -3.95 -9.95 -18.89
C ASP A 31 -3.17 -10.77 -17.86
N GLY A 32 -2.55 -11.86 -18.32
CA GLY A 32 -1.64 -12.70 -17.53
C GLY A 32 -0.16 -12.33 -17.67
N HIS A 33 0.19 -11.33 -18.51
CA HIS A 33 1.57 -10.95 -18.79
C HIS A 33 2.14 -10.08 -17.67
N ASP A 34 2.53 -10.72 -16.57
CA ASP A 34 3.05 -10.01 -15.39
C ASP A 34 4.57 -9.79 -15.43
N ALA A 35 5.28 -10.38 -16.40
CA ALA A 35 6.73 -10.34 -16.47
C ALA A 35 7.28 -8.90 -16.54
N ALA A 36 6.70 -8.07 -17.41
CA ALA A 36 7.09 -6.68 -17.57
C ALA A 36 6.84 -5.87 -16.30
N ILE A 37 5.62 -5.93 -15.74
CA ILE A 37 5.28 -5.19 -14.53
C ILE A 37 6.09 -5.65 -13.32
N ASN A 38 6.46 -6.94 -13.25
CA ASN A 38 7.36 -7.48 -12.24
C ASN A 38 8.77 -6.88 -12.30
N ILE A 39 9.31 -6.62 -13.50
CA ILE A 39 10.58 -5.91 -13.67
C ILE A 39 10.41 -4.44 -13.27
N MET A 40 9.38 -3.78 -13.78
CA MET A 40 9.15 -2.35 -13.50
C MET A 40 8.98 -2.08 -12.01
N ARG A 41 8.17 -2.86 -11.29
CA ARG A 41 7.97 -2.67 -9.83
C ARG A 41 9.25 -2.84 -9.03
N ARG A 42 10.16 -3.75 -9.43
CA ARG A 42 11.45 -3.94 -8.77
C ARG A 42 12.34 -2.71 -8.95
N LEU A 43 12.31 -2.12 -10.14
CA LEU A 43 13.06 -0.89 -10.42
C LEU A 43 12.43 0.30 -9.68
N ILE A 44 11.11 0.44 -9.64
CA ILE A 44 10.41 1.48 -8.86
C ILE A 44 10.77 1.37 -7.38
N GLN A 45 10.72 0.16 -6.81
CA GLN A 45 11.16 -0.10 -5.44
C GLN A 45 12.64 0.25 -5.21
N SER A 46 13.50 0.05 -6.20
CA SER A 46 14.93 0.39 -6.11
C SER A 46 15.19 1.90 -6.06
N GLN A 47 14.26 2.72 -6.58
CA GLN A 47 14.26 4.18 -6.49
C GLN A 47 13.75 4.71 -5.13
N GLY A 48 13.53 3.83 -4.15
CA GLY A 48 13.10 4.22 -2.80
C GLY A 48 11.59 4.36 -2.62
N ALA A 49 10.79 3.96 -3.61
CA ALA A 49 9.34 4.00 -3.52
C ALA A 49 8.75 2.78 -2.79
N GLU A 50 7.57 2.96 -2.23
CA GLU A 50 6.71 1.90 -1.69
C GLU A 50 5.78 1.40 -2.79
N VAL A 51 5.85 0.12 -3.12
CA VAL A 51 5.10 -0.47 -4.23
C VAL A 51 4.05 -1.44 -3.72
N ILE A 52 2.79 -1.07 -3.88
CA ILE A 52 1.62 -1.92 -3.66
C ILE A 52 1.38 -2.70 -4.95
N HIS A 53 1.69 -4.00 -4.93
CA HIS A 53 1.58 -4.83 -6.11
C HIS A 53 0.32 -5.68 -6.08
N LEU A 54 -0.56 -5.52 -7.07
CA LEU A 54 -1.83 -6.25 -7.17
C LEU A 54 -1.73 -7.52 -8.03
N GLY A 55 -0.58 -7.77 -8.68
CA GLY A 55 -0.43 -8.89 -9.59
C GLY A 55 -1.06 -8.63 -10.95
N HIS A 56 -1.75 -9.62 -11.50
CA HIS A 56 -2.31 -9.60 -12.84
C HIS A 56 -3.83 -9.80 -12.83
N ASN A 57 -4.49 -9.67 -13.98
CA ASN A 57 -5.94 -9.81 -14.14
C ASN A 57 -6.75 -8.89 -13.19
N ARG A 58 -6.46 -7.59 -13.20
CA ARG A 58 -7.14 -6.61 -12.35
C ARG A 58 -8.08 -5.71 -13.13
N SER A 59 -9.31 -5.57 -12.63
CA SER A 59 -10.28 -4.61 -13.14
C SER A 59 -9.82 -3.18 -12.84
N VAL A 60 -10.37 -2.20 -13.58
CA VAL A 60 -10.13 -0.78 -13.28
C VAL A 60 -10.58 -0.45 -11.85
N GLU A 61 -11.75 -0.97 -11.44
CA GLU A 61 -12.28 -0.81 -10.08
C GLU A 61 -11.29 -1.30 -9.01
N ASP A 62 -10.76 -2.52 -9.15
CA ASP A 62 -9.81 -3.10 -8.19
C ASP A 62 -8.55 -2.21 -8.06
N VAL A 63 -8.03 -1.69 -9.18
CA VAL A 63 -6.82 -0.85 -9.21
C VAL A 63 -7.08 0.54 -8.63
N VAL A 64 -8.15 1.21 -9.07
CA VAL A 64 -8.49 2.56 -8.61
C VAL A 64 -8.79 2.54 -7.11
N ARG A 65 -9.63 1.61 -6.66
CA ARG A 65 -9.96 1.50 -5.23
C ARG A 65 -8.73 1.25 -4.37
N ALA A 66 -7.82 0.38 -4.79
CA ALA A 66 -6.54 0.21 -4.10
C ALA A 66 -5.74 1.53 -4.08
N ALA A 67 -5.66 2.26 -5.20
CA ALA A 67 -4.95 3.54 -5.24
C ALA A 67 -5.55 4.60 -4.30
N LEU A 68 -6.88 4.63 -4.14
CA LEU A 68 -7.56 5.55 -3.22
C LEU A 68 -7.25 5.22 -1.76
N GLN A 69 -7.45 3.96 -1.36
CA GLN A 69 -7.20 3.50 0.00
C GLN A 69 -5.72 3.66 0.40
N GLU A 70 -4.82 3.40 -0.55
CA GLU A 70 -3.38 3.49 -0.35
C GLU A 70 -2.83 4.91 -0.51
N ASP A 71 -3.68 5.93 -0.75
CA ASP A 71 -3.31 7.33 -1.05
C ASP A 71 -2.09 7.40 -1.99
N ALA A 72 -2.19 6.66 -3.11
CA ALA A 72 -1.08 6.45 -4.01
C ALA A 72 -0.76 7.71 -4.82
N ASP A 73 0.53 7.94 -5.09
CA ASP A 73 0.97 9.05 -5.93
C ASP A 73 0.88 8.70 -7.43
N GLY A 74 1.01 7.41 -7.75
CA GLY A 74 0.92 6.93 -9.12
C GLY A 74 0.44 5.49 -9.26
N ILE A 75 -0.10 5.19 -10.43
CA ILE A 75 -0.52 3.85 -10.87
C ILE A 75 0.35 3.49 -12.08
N ALA A 76 0.99 2.32 -12.07
CA ALA A 76 1.71 1.81 -13.23
C ALA A 76 1.13 0.48 -13.68
N LEU A 77 0.74 0.41 -14.96
CA LEU A 77 0.04 -0.72 -15.54
C LEU A 77 0.78 -1.33 -16.72
N SER A 78 0.70 -2.65 -16.83
CA SER A 78 0.98 -3.35 -18.08
C SER A 78 -0.30 -3.82 -18.76
N SER A 79 -0.37 -3.65 -20.09
CA SER A 79 -1.48 -4.16 -20.90
C SER A 79 -0.97 -4.73 -22.23
N TYR A 80 -1.04 -6.06 -22.38
CA TYR A 80 -0.55 -6.79 -23.54
C TYR A 80 -1.65 -7.50 -24.35
N GLN A 81 -2.91 -7.43 -23.91
CA GLN A 81 -4.04 -8.17 -24.51
C GLN A 81 -5.01 -7.31 -25.33
N GLY A 82 -4.70 -6.02 -25.53
CA GLY A 82 -5.61 -5.07 -26.17
C GLY A 82 -6.69 -4.55 -25.21
N GLY A 83 -7.61 -3.73 -25.72
CA GLY A 83 -8.62 -3.03 -24.90
C GLY A 83 -8.02 -1.97 -23.96
N HIS A 84 -6.75 -1.63 -24.16
CA HIS A 84 -6.02 -0.66 -23.35
C HIS A 84 -6.62 0.74 -23.46
N MET A 85 -7.15 1.11 -24.63
CA MET A 85 -7.79 2.41 -24.82
C MET A 85 -8.95 2.62 -23.85
N GLU A 86 -9.89 1.68 -23.83
CA GLU A 86 -11.04 1.70 -22.94
C GLU A 86 -10.61 1.57 -21.48
N TYR A 87 -9.68 0.67 -21.19
CA TYR A 87 -9.20 0.42 -19.82
C TYR A 87 -8.57 1.69 -19.20
N PHE A 88 -7.67 2.36 -19.93
CA PHE A 88 -7.01 3.57 -19.42
C PHE A 88 -7.96 4.76 -19.36
N LYS A 89 -8.83 4.96 -20.36
CA LYS A 89 -9.82 6.05 -20.33
C LYS A 89 -10.77 5.89 -19.15
N TYR A 90 -11.31 4.68 -18.96
CA TYR A 90 -12.19 4.39 -17.84
C TYR A 90 -11.51 4.59 -16.48
N MET A 91 -10.22 4.26 -16.37
CA MET A 91 -9.44 4.54 -15.16
C MET A 91 -9.28 6.04 -14.89
N VAL A 92 -8.98 6.82 -15.93
CA VAL A 92 -8.84 8.28 -15.80
C VAL A 92 -10.17 8.91 -15.41
N ASP A 93 -11.29 8.48 -15.99
CA ASP A 93 -12.63 8.95 -15.66
C ASP A 93 -12.98 8.62 -14.21
N MET A 94 -12.83 7.36 -13.80
CA MET A 94 -13.12 6.93 -12.43
C MET A 94 -12.27 7.66 -11.38
N LEU A 95 -10.99 7.92 -11.66
CA LEU A 95 -10.14 8.73 -10.77
C LEU A 95 -10.66 10.17 -10.66
N ARG A 96 -11.09 10.79 -11.76
CA ARG A 96 -11.64 12.16 -11.74
C ARG A 96 -12.96 12.22 -10.99
N GLU A 97 -13.86 11.29 -11.28
CA GLU A 97 -15.19 11.19 -10.64
C GLU A 97 -15.08 11.00 -9.12
N ARG A 98 -14.06 10.25 -8.67
CA ARG A 98 -13.80 10.02 -7.24
C ARG A 98 -12.94 11.11 -6.57
N GLY A 99 -12.63 12.21 -7.25
CA GLY A 99 -11.82 13.29 -6.68
C GLY A 99 -10.31 12.99 -6.58
N ALA A 100 -9.84 11.94 -7.24
CA ALA A 100 -8.46 11.46 -7.23
C ALA A 100 -7.71 11.69 -8.55
N GLY A 101 -8.13 12.67 -9.35
CA GLY A 101 -7.47 13.02 -10.62
C GLY A 101 -6.00 13.49 -10.49
N HIS A 102 -5.50 13.65 -9.26
CA HIS A 102 -4.09 13.96 -8.98
C HIS A 102 -3.16 12.74 -9.10
N ILE A 103 -3.69 11.51 -9.01
CA ILE A 103 -2.91 10.27 -9.12
C ILE A 103 -2.43 10.11 -10.56
N ARG A 104 -1.12 9.92 -10.75
CA ARG A 104 -0.51 9.83 -12.08
C ARG A 104 -0.63 8.43 -12.66
N VAL A 105 -1.26 8.29 -13.82
CA VAL A 105 -1.44 6.99 -14.49
C VAL A 105 -0.34 6.77 -15.52
N PHE A 106 0.36 5.64 -15.41
CA PHE A 106 1.41 5.20 -16.31
C PHE A 106 1.06 3.87 -16.96
N GLY A 107 1.49 3.67 -18.20
CA GLY A 107 1.22 2.45 -18.96
C GLY A 107 2.43 1.90 -19.71
N GLY A 108 2.35 0.63 -20.08
CA GLY A 108 3.23 -0.01 -21.06
C GLY A 108 2.57 -1.28 -21.61
N GLY A 109 2.78 -1.57 -22.89
CA GLY A 109 2.17 -2.73 -23.54
C GLY A 109 3.04 -3.36 -24.62
N GLY A 110 4.35 -3.08 -24.60
CA GLY A 110 5.22 -3.42 -25.71
C GLY A 110 4.74 -2.75 -27.00
N GLY A 111 4.70 -3.52 -28.10
CA GLY A 111 4.17 -3.05 -29.38
C GLY A 111 2.65 -3.10 -29.52
N THR A 112 1.91 -3.50 -28.47
CA THR A 112 0.44 -3.62 -28.52
C THR A 112 -0.26 -2.26 -28.55
N ILE A 113 0.38 -1.22 -27.99
CA ILE A 113 -0.16 0.15 -27.95
C ILE A 113 0.57 0.99 -29.00
N THR A 114 -0.13 1.44 -30.04
CA THR A 114 0.50 2.16 -31.16
C THR A 114 0.86 3.61 -30.78
N PRO A 115 1.79 4.27 -31.50
CA PRO A 115 2.11 5.68 -31.24
C PRO A 115 0.91 6.63 -31.29
N GLU A 116 -0.06 6.38 -32.16
CA GLU A 116 -1.30 7.17 -32.28
C GLU A 116 -2.18 7.00 -31.04
N GLU A 117 -2.37 5.75 -30.60
CA GLU A 117 -3.11 5.41 -29.37
C GLU A 117 -2.43 5.99 -28.12
N ILE A 118 -1.09 5.96 -28.07
CA ILE A 118 -0.30 6.59 -27.01
C ILE A 118 -0.59 8.09 -26.95
N ALA A 119 -0.57 8.78 -28.09
CA ALA A 119 -0.84 10.22 -28.15
C ALA A 119 -2.27 10.54 -27.69
N GLU A 120 -3.24 9.72 -28.10
CA GLU A 120 -4.63 9.86 -27.68
C GLU A 120 -4.80 9.64 -26.16
N LEU A 121 -4.18 8.60 -25.59
CA LEU A 121 -4.19 8.34 -24.15
C LEU A 121 -3.55 9.48 -23.35
N HIS A 122 -2.45 10.05 -23.84
CA HIS A 122 -1.80 11.20 -23.20
C HIS A 122 -2.69 12.43 -23.24
N ALA A 123 -3.33 12.71 -24.38
CA ALA A 123 -4.29 13.80 -24.51
C ALA A 123 -5.51 13.61 -23.59
N TYR A 124 -5.91 12.37 -23.35
CA TYR A 124 -7.06 12.05 -22.49
C TYR A 124 -6.77 12.27 -21.00
N GLY A 125 -5.55 11.99 -20.54
CA GLY A 125 -5.13 12.20 -19.15
C GLY A 125 -4.15 11.17 -18.58
N VAL A 126 -3.71 10.18 -19.37
CA VAL A 126 -2.63 9.28 -18.95
C VAL A 126 -1.32 10.07 -18.94
N GLU A 127 -0.56 10.03 -17.84
CA GLU A 127 0.66 10.82 -17.68
C GLU A 127 1.75 10.40 -18.68
N ARG A 128 1.96 9.08 -18.82
CA ARG A 128 2.90 8.54 -19.81
C ARG A 128 2.64 7.05 -20.07
N VAL A 129 2.69 6.68 -21.35
CA VAL A 129 2.76 5.29 -21.82
C VAL A 129 4.13 5.12 -22.45
N TYR A 130 4.90 4.15 -21.95
CA TYR A 130 6.26 3.86 -22.44
C TYR A 130 6.21 2.84 -23.58
N HIS A 131 6.68 3.26 -24.75
CA HIS A 131 6.80 2.41 -25.95
C HIS A 131 8.16 1.67 -25.94
N PRO A 132 8.32 0.49 -26.58
CA PRO A 132 9.61 -0.19 -26.72
C PRO A 132 10.76 0.70 -27.21
N ASN A 133 10.47 1.65 -28.09
CA ASN A 133 11.45 2.63 -28.57
C ASN A 133 11.98 3.53 -27.45
N ASP A 134 11.14 3.90 -26.48
CA ASP A 134 11.59 4.65 -25.29
C ASP A 134 12.58 3.80 -24.48
N GLY A 135 12.27 2.51 -24.30
CA GLY A 135 13.15 1.57 -23.60
C GLY A 135 14.50 1.39 -24.29
N MET A 136 14.52 1.36 -25.62
CA MET A 136 15.77 1.28 -26.40
C MET A 136 16.59 2.57 -26.35
N GLN A 137 15.94 3.74 -26.35
CA GLN A 137 16.62 5.04 -26.38
C GLN A 137 17.10 5.48 -24.99
N MET A 138 16.26 5.31 -23.96
CA MET A 138 16.52 5.76 -22.60
C MET A 138 17.24 4.69 -21.77
N GLY A 139 16.93 3.42 -22.00
CA GLY A 139 17.22 2.33 -21.08
C GLY A 139 16.18 2.24 -19.96
N LEU A 140 16.00 1.02 -19.43
CA LEU A 140 14.94 0.72 -18.45
C LEU A 140 15.06 1.56 -17.16
N VAL A 141 16.28 1.80 -16.69
CA VAL A 141 16.50 2.57 -15.45
C VAL A 141 16.05 4.01 -15.63
N ALA A 142 16.43 4.66 -16.73
CA ALA A 142 16.06 6.04 -17.00
C ALA A 142 14.56 6.22 -17.23
N MET A 143 13.87 5.22 -17.80
CA MET A 143 12.39 5.25 -17.87
C MET A 143 11.76 5.29 -16.48
N ILE A 144 12.29 4.50 -15.54
CA ILE A 144 11.77 4.47 -14.17
C ILE A 144 12.13 5.74 -13.41
N GLU A 145 13.29 6.33 -13.65
CA GLU A 145 13.64 7.65 -13.13
C GLU A 145 12.68 8.73 -13.66
N ASP A 146 12.32 8.70 -14.95
CA ASP A 146 11.33 9.61 -15.53
C ASP A 146 9.95 9.43 -14.88
N LEU A 147 9.49 8.17 -14.73
CA LEU A 147 8.25 7.81 -14.04
C LEU A 147 8.23 8.38 -12.62
N VAL A 148 9.27 8.11 -11.82
CA VAL A 148 9.38 8.59 -10.43
C VAL A 148 9.41 10.11 -10.35
N ARG A 149 10.16 10.77 -11.26
CA ARG A 149 10.27 12.23 -11.33
C ARG A 149 8.94 12.89 -11.65
N ARG A 150 8.17 12.36 -12.62
CA ARG A 150 6.84 12.86 -12.98
C ARG A 150 5.86 12.71 -11.82
N THR A 151 5.87 11.56 -11.16
CA THR A 151 5.04 11.33 -9.97
C THR A 151 5.36 12.31 -8.85
N ARG A 152 6.65 12.53 -8.55
CA ARG A 152 7.08 13.51 -7.54
C ARG A 152 6.58 14.92 -7.85
N LYS A 153 6.76 15.36 -9.10
CA LYS A 153 6.26 16.67 -9.56
C LYS A 153 4.73 16.78 -9.41
N GLY A 154 4.01 15.70 -9.70
CA GLY A 154 2.56 15.64 -9.51
C GLY A 154 2.14 15.81 -8.04
N ARG A 155 2.85 15.15 -7.12
CA ARG A 155 2.63 15.24 -5.68
C ARG A 155 2.91 16.66 -5.15
N GLU A 156 3.99 17.29 -5.59
CA GLU A 156 4.36 18.66 -5.21
C GLU A 156 3.26 19.67 -5.64
N GLN A 157 2.66 19.48 -6.82
CA GLN A 157 1.58 20.32 -7.32
C GLN A 157 0.29 20.16 -6.50
N ARG A 158 -0.02 18.95 -6.00
CA ARG A 158 -1.17 18.70 -5.10
C ARG A 158 -1.04 19.49 -3.80
N GLY A 159 0.16 19.56 -3.23
CA GLY A 159 0.42 20.29 -1.98
C GLY A 159 0.14 21.80 -2.05
N MET A 160 0.11 22.39 -3.26
CA MET A 160 -0.13 23.82 -3.47
C MET A 160 -1.58 24.18 -3.78
N GLY A 161 -2.47 23.19 -4.00
CA GLY A 161 -3.87 23.43 -4.37
C GLY A 161 -4.82 22.47 -3.68
N GLN A 162 -5.31 22.83 -2.49
CA GLN A 162 -6.41 22.11 -1.85
C GLN A 162 -7.70 22.95 -1.88
N GLY A 163 -8.78 22.37 -2.41
CA GLY A 163 -10.13 22.91 -2.27
C GLY A 163 -11.12 22.43 -3.33
N ALA A 164 -11.64 21.20 -3.19
CA ALA A 164 -12.97 20.85 -3.72
C ALA A 164 -13.50 19.58 -3.02
N ARG A 165 -14.64 19.68 -2.33
CA ARG A 165 -15.43 18.55 -1.84
C ARG A 165 -16.66 18.39 -2.75
N GLY A 166 -16.90 17.20 -3.29
CA GLY A 166 -18.13 16.83 -4.01
C GLY A 166 -19.11 16.02 -3.16
N THR A 167 -20.33 15.80 -3.66
CA THR A 167 -21.47 15.12 -3.00
C THR A 167 -21.92 13.85 -3.75
N GLY A 168 -22.42 12.80 -3.08
CA GLY A 168 -23.00 11.59 -3.72
C GLY A 168 -22.22 10.30 -3.44
N GLU A 169 -22.21 9.26 -4.28
CA GLU A 169 -21.29 8.08 -4.18
C GLU A 169 -19.80 8.48 -3.98
N ALA A 170 -19.51 9.72 -4.38
CA ALA A 170 -18.37 10.50 -3.95
C ALA A 170 -18.08 10.42 -2.43
N GLU A 171 -19.05 10.28 -1.54
CA GLU A 171 -18.91 10.20 -0.08
C GLU A 171 -18.15 8.94 0.37
N ALA A 172 -18.43 7.78 -0.19
CA ALA A 172 -17.70 6.55 0.15
C ALA A 172 -16.26 6.62 -0.39
N ALA A 173 -16.07 7.08 -1.63
CA ALA A 173 -14.74 7.31 -2.19
C ALA A 173 -13.98 8.41 -1.45
N HIS A 174 -14.65 9.51 -1.07
CA HIS A 174 -14.11 10.59 -0.27
C HIS A 174 -13.77 10.13 1.14
N ARG A 175 -14.53 9.17 1.70
CA ARG A 175 -14.17 8.50 2.95
C ARG A 175 -12.90 7.69 2.80
N GLU A 176 -12.79 6.83 1.78
CA GLU A 176 -11.57 6.04 1.55
C GLU A 176 -10.33 6.93 1.31
N ILE A 177 -10.48 8.00 0.51
CA ILE A 177 -9.42 8.98 0.25
C ILE A 177 -9.08 9.77 1.52
N GLY A 178 -10.09 10.19 2.29
CA GLY A 178 -9.93 10.91 3.54
C GLY A 178 -9.14 10.10 4.57
N ILE A 179 -9.55 8.84 4.76
CA ILE A 179 -8.85 7.89 5.63
C ILE A 179 -7.41 7.67 5.14
N GLY A 180 -7.23 7.41 3.84
CA GLY A 180 -5.91 7.22 3.25
C GLY A 180 -4.98 8.41 3.46
N HIS A 181 -5.50 9.63 3.30
CA HIS A 181 -4.73 10.86 3.49
C HIS A 181 -4.35 11.12 4.95
N VAL A 182 -5.25 10.86 5.90
CA VAL A 182 -4.94 10.96 7.33
C VAL A 182 -3.88 9.93 7.71
N LEU A 183 -4.02 8.68 7.25
CA LEU A 183 -3.01 7.64 7.47
C LEU A 183 -1.65 8.03 6.88
N SER A 184 -1.59 8.55 5.65
CA SER A 184 -0.36 9.10 5.07
C SER A 184 0.25 10.21 5.91
N THR A 185 -0.57 11.09 6.48
CA THR A 185 -0.12 12.22 7.31
C THR A 185 0.45 11.74 8.65
N ILE A 186 -0.17 10.74 9.27
CA ILE A 186 0.37 10.07 10.48
C ILE A 186 1.72 9.41 10.13
N GLU A 187 1.76 8.64 9.04
CA GLU A 187 2.95 7.92 8.57
C GLU A 187 4.13 8.83 8.22
N SER A 188 3.88 10.06 7.78
CA SER A 188 4.90 11.06 7.46
C SER A 188 5.24 12.00 8.61
N ASN A 189 4.68 11.79 9.82
CA ASN A 189 4.78 12.71 10.96
C ASN A 189 4.36 14.15 10.61
N GLY A 190 3.29 14.29 9.83
CA GLY A 190 2.80 15.59 9.35
C GLY A 190 2.04 16.41 10.41
N TYR A 191 1.72 15.81 11.56
CA TYR A 191 1.11 16.50 12.69
C TYR A 191 2.16 16.92 13.71
N SER A 192 1.99 18.10 14.31
CA SER A 192 2.76 18.44 15.52
C SER A 192 2.38 17.55 16.68
N GLU A 193 3.29 17.34 17.65
CA GLU A 193 3.00 16.53 18.84
C GLU A 193 1.78 17.01 19.62
N SER A 194 1.54 18.34 19.69
CA SER A 194 0.36 18.90 20.35
C SER A 194 -0.95 18.57 19.62
N GLU A 195 -0.93 18.61 18.29
CA GLU A 195 -2.09 18.23 17.48
C GLU A 195 -2.35 16.73 17.60
N LEU A 196 -1.31 15.91 17.45
CA LEU A 196 -1.41 14.46 17.52
C LEU A 196 -1.90 14.00 18.91
N ALA A 197 -1.44 14.63 19.99
CA ALA A 197 -1.94 14.35 21.34
C ALA A 197 -3.43 14.67 21.51
N SER A 198 -3.92 15.71 20.84
CA SER A 198 -5.35 16.08 20.83
C SER A 198 -6.16 15.09 19.99
N LEU A 199 -5.66 14.71 18.82
CA LEU A 199 -6.26 13.72 17.93
C LEU A 199 -6.37 12.34 18.59
N ARG A 200 -5.28 11.85 19.22
CA ARG A 200 -5.28 10.59 19.99
C ARG A 200 -6.42 10.52 21.01
N LYS A 201 -6.68 11.62 21.74
CA LYS A 201 -7.79 11.70 22.70
C LYS A 201 -9.15 11.60 22.00
N GLN A 202 -9.32 12.29 20.87
CA GLN A 202 -10.56 12.24 20.08
C GLN A 202 -10.81 10.83 19.55
N TRP A 203 -9.80 10.21 18.95
CA TRP A 203 -9.90 8.85 18.41
C TRP A 203 -10.22 7.83 19.49
N GLN A 204 -9.57 7.93 20.66
CA GLN A 204 -9.85 7.04 21.79
C GLN A 204 -11.29 7.16 22.29
N LEU A 205 -11.84 8.39 22.35
CA LEU A 205 -13.22 8.62 22.78
C LEU A 205 -14.25 8.07 21.76
N ALA A 206 -13.96 8.21 20.47
CA ALA A 206 -14.85 7.76 19.40
C ALA A 206 -14.79 6.25 19.14
N GLY A 207 -13.60 5.66 19.19
CA GLY A 207 -13.33 4.29 18.73
C GLY A 207 -12.88 3.30 19.80
N GLY A 208 -12.75 3.71 21.07
CA GLY A 208 -12.10 2.91 22.12
C GLY A 208 -12.74 1.56 22.45
N ARG A 209 -13.90 1.21 21.86
CA ARG A 209 -14.58 -0.08 22.00
C ARG A 209 -14.46 -1.00 20.79
N VAL A 210 -13.98 -0.50 19.65
CA VAL A 210 -13.85 -1.30 18.42
C VAL A 210 -12.74 -2.33 18.62
N PRO A 211 -13.00 -3.64 18.52
CA PRO A 211 -11.98 -4.66 18.75
C PRO A 211 -10.85 -4.60 17.71
N VAL A 212 -9.63 -4.93 18.14
CA VAL A 212 -8.44 -5.03 17.30
C VAL A 212 -7.88 -6.46 17.36
N ILE A 213 -7.87 -7.15 16.22
CA ILE A 213 -7.22 -8.47 16.08
C ILE A 213 -5.84 -8.27 15.47
N GLY A 214 -4.81 -8.76 16.16
CA GLY A 214 -3.43 -8.74 15.65
C GLY A 214 -3.03 -10.11 15.11
N LEU A 215 -2.60 -10.19 13.86
CA LEU A 215 -2.05 -11.40 13.25
C LEU A 215 -0.55 -11.24 13.07
N THR A 216 0.21 -12.03 13.82
CA THR A 216 1.66 -12.11 13.70
C THR A 216 2.10 -13.55 13.47
N GLY A 217 3.36 -13.77 13.14
CA GLY A 217 3.84 -15.09 12.74
C GLY A 217 5.06 -15.08 11.85
N THR A 218 5.64 -16.27 11.66
CA THR A 218 6.85 -16.43 10.85
C THR A 218 6.63 -16.03 9.38
N GLY A 219 7.70 -15.57 8.74
CA GLY A 219 7.68 -15.22 7.31
C GLY A 219 7.20 -16.40 6.46
N GLY A 220 6.17 -16.16 5.64
CA GLY A 220 5.62 -17.19 4.75
C GLY A 220 4.68 -18.20 5.43
N ALA A 221 4.31 -18.05 6.70
CA ALA A 221 3.33 -18.92 7.36
C ALA A 221 1.92 -18.85 6.76
N GLY A 222 1.64 -17.83 5.93
CA GLY A 222 0.35 -17.62 5.28
C GLY A 222 -0.58 -16.68 6.04
N LYS A 223 -0.03 -15.74 6.82
CA LYS A 223 -0.76 -14.70 7.57
C LYS A 223 -1.81 -14.00 6.71
N SER A 224 -1.41 -13.39 5.60
CA SER A 224 -2.33 -12.67 4.71
C SER A 224 -3.43 -13.55 4.10
N SER A 225 -3.15 -14.84 3.86
CA SER A 225 -4.17 -15.80 3.41
C SER A 225 -5.15 -16.15 4.53
N VAL A 226 -4.66 -16.31 5.77
CA VAL A 226 -5.52 -16.49 6.95
C VAL A 226 -6.36 -15.23 7.18
N THR A 227 -5.77 -14.04 7.08
CA THR A 227 -6.48 -12.75 7.15
C THR A 227 -7.60 -12.69 6.11
N ASP A 228 -7.33 -13.00 4.84
CA ASP A 228 -8.36 -13.00 3.78
C ASP A 228 -9.51 -13.98 4.07
N GLU A 229 -9.17 -15.20 4.50
CA GLU A 229 -10.15 -16.21 4.84
C GLU A 229 -11.00 -15.82 6.06
N LEU A 230 -10.40 -15.17 7.07
CA LEU A 230 -11.14 -14.62 8.20
C LEU A 230 -12.07 -13.48 7.77
N LEU A 231 -11.58 -12.54 6.95
CA LEU A 231 -12.40 -11.47 6.38
C LEU A 231 -13.62 -12.05 5.66
N ASN A 232 -13.41 -13.04 4.78
CA ASN A 232 -14.50 -13.68 4.05
C ASN A 232 -15.55 -14.29 4.99
N ARG A 233 -15.12 -14.96 6.07
CA ARG A 233 -16.01 -15.55 7.07
C ARG A 233 -16.77 -14.48 7.85
N PHE A 234 -16.11 -13.42 8.31
CA PHE A 234 -16.77 -12.30 8.99
C PHE A 234 -17.82 -11.65 8.09
N LEU A 235 -17.48 -11.33 6.84
CA LEU A 235 -18.40 -10.70 5.90
C LEU A 235 -19.60 -11.59 5.53
N ALA A 236 -19.43 -12.91 5.56
CA ALA A 236 -20.51 -13.87 5.32
C ALA A 236 -21.41 -14.04 6.56
N SER A 237 -20.83 -14.05 7.76
CA SER A 237 -21.59 -14.21 9.02
C SER A 237 -22.24 -12.91 9.51
N PHE A 238 -21.67 -11.75 9.17
CA PHE A 238 -22.12 -10.44 9.62
C PHE A 238 -22.31 -9.49 8.42
N PRO A 239 -23.52 -9.44 7.82
CA PRO A 239 -23.77 -8.73 6.56
C PRO A 239 -23.49 -7.22 6.58
N GLU A 240 -23.66 -6.56 7.72
CA GLU A 240 -23.46 -5.11 7.84
C GLU A 240 -22.04 -4.72 8.28
N MET A 241 -21.23 -5.70 8.68
CA MET A 241 -19.95 -5.47 9.33
C MET A 241 -18.95 -4.75 8.41
N GLN A 242 -18.38 -3.65 8.90
CA GLN A 242 -17.31 -2.90 8.27
C GLN A 242 -15.97 -3.25 8.92
N ILE A 243 -14.98 -3.64 8.12
CA ILE A 243 -13.68 -4.09 8.63
C ILE A 243 -12.57 -3.24 8.04
N ALA A 244 -11.65 -2.77 8.88
CA ALA A 244 -10.41 -2.15 8.43
C ALA A 244 -9.23 -3.10 8.61
N VAL A 245 -8.31 -3.11 7.67
CA VAL A 245 -7.11 -3.95 7.68
C VAL A 245 -5.87 -3.07 7.55
N ILE A 246 -4.92 -3.21 8.46
CA ILE A 246 -3.56 -2.71 8.27
C ILE A 246 -2.64 -3.90 8.07
N SER A 247 -1.88 -3.92 6.99
CA SER A 247 -0.81 -4.90 6.79
C SER A 247 0.54 -4.20 6.76
N VAL A 248 1.52 -4.73 7.48
CA VAL A 248 2.86 -4.15 7.60
C VAL A 248 3.89 -5.05 6.92
N ASP A 249 4.61 -4.49 5.96
CA ASP A 249 5.66 -5.19 5.21
C ASP A 249 7.05 -4.59 5.48
N PRO A 250 8.14 -5.39 5.40
CA PRO A 250 9.48 -4.90 5.70
C PRO A 250 10.01 -3.96 4.60
N THR A 251 10.58 -2.83 5.01
CA THR A 251 11.31 -1.93 4.10
C THR A 251 12.67 -2.51 3.72
N ARG A 252 13.07 -2.43 2.44
CA ARG A 252 14.40 -2.87 2.01
C ARG A 252 15.47 -1.91 2.52
N ARG A 253 16.39 -2.43 3.33
CA ARG A 253 17.51 -1.64 3.90
C ARG A 253 18.34 -0.93 2.82
N ARG A 254 18.64 -1.60 1.70
CA ARG A 254 19.51 -1.04 0.65
C ARG A 254 18.88 0.09 -0.15
N SER A 255 17.67 -0.09 -0.67
CA SER A 255 17.03 0.91 -1.52
C SER A 255 16.19 1.94 -0.75
N GLY A 256 15.76 1.63 0.47
CA GLY A 256 14.81 2.46 1.22
C GLY A 256 13.35 2.30 0.78
N GLY A 257 13.09 1.63 -0.35
CA GLY A 257 11.74 1.30 -0.81
C GLY A 257 11.19 0.00 -0.22
N ALA A 258 9.90 -0.24 -0.43
CA ALA A 258 9.19 -1.42 0.08
C ALA A 258 8.38 -2.10 -1.03
N LEU A 259 8.21 -3.41 -0.92
CA LEU A 259 7.24 -4.16 -1.71
C LEU A 259 6.15 -4.55 -0.74
N LEU A 260 5.01 -3.90 -0.87
CA LEU A 260 3.83 -4.11 -0.05
C LEU A 260 3.00 -5.19 -0.74
N GLY A 261 3.25 -6.43 -0.31
CA GLY A 261 2.87 -7.65 -0.99
C GLY A 261 1.63 -8.31 -0.41
N ASP A 262 1.18 -7.95 0.78
CA ASP A 262 0.07 -8.66 1.44
C ASP A 262 -1.26 -8.50 0.69
N ARG A 263 -1.52 -7.30 0.13
CA ARG A 263 -2.74 -7.01 -0.66
C ARG A 263 -2.94 -7.95 -1.85
N ILE A 264 -1.87 -8.49 -2.46
CA ILE A 264 -2.00 -9.42 -3.60
C ILE A 264 -2.69 -10.73 -3.21
N ARG A 265 -2.66 -11.10 -1.93
CA ARG A 265 -3.18 -12.37 -1.40
C ARG A 265 -4.65 -12.28 -1.00
N MET A 266 -5.21 -11.07 -0.88
CA MET A 266 -6.52 -10.88 -0.29
C MET A 266 -7.58 -10.62 -1.37
N ASN A 267 -8.39 -11.63 -1.67
CA ASN A 267 -9.45 -11.53 -2.67
C ASN A 267 -10.71 -10.83 -2.14
N THR A 268 -10.92 -10.87 -0.83
CA THR A 268 -12.11 -10.33 -0.15
C THR A 268 -12.16 -8.80 -0.20
N LEU A 269 -11.02 -8.15 -0.47
CA LEU A 269 -10.90 -6.69 -0.59
C LEU A 269 -11.77 -6.06 -1.68
N ARG A 270 -12.38 -6.86 -2.57
CA ARG A 270 -13.39 -6.39 -3.51
C ARG A 270 -14.66 -5.88 -2.81
N SER A 271 -14.92 -6.34 -1.59
CA SER A 271 -16.09 -5.89 -0.84
C SER A 271 -15.96 -4.42 -0.43
N PRO A 272 -16.98 -3.56 -0.68
CA PRO A 272 -16.97 -2.17 -0.23
C PRO A 272 -16.93 -2.04 1.30
N ARG A 273 -17.25 -3.12 2.02
CA ARG A 273 -17.26 -3.20 3.48
C ARG A 273 -15.87 -3.37 4.10
N VAL A 274 -14.83 -3.53 3.27
CA VAL A 274 -13.45 -3.72 3.74
C VAL A 274 -12.57 -2.58 3.25
N TYR A 275 -11.95 -1.89 4.19
CA TYR A 275 -10.87 -0.94 3.94
C TYR A 275 -9.53 -1.62 4.23
N MET A 276 -8.52 -1.38 3.40
CA MET A 276 -7.16 -1.87 3.69
C MET A 276 -6.12 -0.77 3.46
N ARG A 277 -5.12 -0.71 4.34
CA ARG A 277 -3.91 0.09 4.20
C ARG A 277 -2.68 -0.82 4.30
N SER A 278 -1.77 -0.69 3.35
CA SER A 278 -0.47 -1.37 3.40
C SER A 278 0.62 -0.40 3.88
N MET A 279 1.35 -0.75 4.94
CA MET A 279 2.37 0.09 5.56
C MET A 279 3.76 -0.56 5.47
N ALA A 280 4.80 0.26 5.48
CA ALA A 280 6.18 -0.22 5.49
C ALA A 280 6.84 0.03 6.86
N THR A 281 7.74 -0.83 7.30
CA THR A 281 8.44 -0.66 8.59
C THR A 281 9.40 0.54 8.69
N ARG A 282 9.70 1.24 7.58
CA ARG A 282 10.47 2.50 7.47
C ARG A 282 11.66 2.67 8.43
N ARG A 283 12.70 1.83 8.33
CA ARG A 283 14.07 1.95 8.93
C ARG A 283 14.20 2.27 10.45
N GLN A 284 13.14 2.59 11.19
CA GLN A 284 13.13 2.96 12.61
C GLN A 284 12.00 2.21 13.34
N ASN A 285 12.23 0.94 13.69
CA ASN A 285 11.22 0.04 14.26
C ASN A 285 10.42 0.65 15.44
N VAL A 286 11.07 1.42 16.33
CA VAL A 286 10.38 2.06 17.46
C VAL A 286 9.39 3.14 17.01
N ALA A 287 9.75 3.93 15.99
CA ALA A 287 8.84 4.93 15.42
C ALA A 287 7.65 4.25 14.71
N THR A 288 7.88 3.09 14.10
CA THR A 288 6.84 2.32 13.40
C THR A 288 5.72 1.85 14.33
N ASN A 289 6.05 1.42 15.56
CA ASN A 289 5.01 1.01 16.52
C ASN A 289 4.17 2.17 17.03
N VAL A 290 4.78 3.34 17.24
CA VAL A 290 4.04 4.55 17.63
C VAL A 290 3.09 4.96 16.51
N VAL A 291 3.59 5.02 15.27
CA VAL A 291 2.78 5.32 14.09
C VAL A 291 1.66 4.29 13.91
N LEU A 292 1.95 3.00 14.07
CA LEU A 292 0.96 1.94 13.93
C LEU A 292 -0.15 2.04 15.00
N LYS A 293 0.21 2.34 16.25
CA LYS A 293 -0.78 2.61 17.33
C LYS A 293 -1.69 3.77 16.97
N ASP A 294 -1.14 4.85 16.41
CA ASP A 294 -1.92 6.01 15.97
C ASP A 294 -2.84 5.67 14.79
N CYS A 295 -2.36 4.92 13.81
CA CYS A 295 -3.17 4.44 12.70
C CYS A 295 -4.31 3.52 13.15
N ILE A 296 -4.04 2.60 14.09
CA ILE A 296 -5.07 1.73 14.68
C ILE A 296 -6.11 2.57 15.41
N ALA A 297 -5.68 3.50 16.29
CA ALA A 297 -6.58 4.37 17.03
C ALA A 297 -7.46 5.20 16.08
N TYR A 298 -6.86 5.76 15.03
CA TYR A 298 -7.58 6.50 14.00
C TYR A 298 -8.63 5.62 13.32
N LEU A 299 -8.27 4.44 12.80
CA LEU A 299 -9.23 3.55 12.13
C LEU A 299 -10.36 3.12 13.06
N ARG A 300 -10.09 2.83 14.33
CA ARG A 300 -11.15 2.54 15.32
C ARG A 300 -12.16 3.69 15.42
N SER A 301 -11.74 4.93 15.22
CA SER A 301 -12.61 6.11 15.29
C SER A 301 -13.44 6.36 14.02
N GLU A 302 -13.11 5.69 12.91
CA GLU A 302 -13.72 5.92 11.60
C GLU A 302 -15.00 5.09 11.36
N GLY A 303 -15.57 4.48 12.41
CA GLY A 303 -16.83 3.72 12.32
C GLY A 303 -16.69 2.33 11.68
N PHE A 304 -15.53 1.70 11.82
CA PHE A 304 -15.37 0.27 11.54
C PHE A 304 -15.78 -0.56 12.78
N ASP A 305 -16.32 -1.75 12.55
CA ASP A 305 -16.73 -2.68 13.60
C ASP A 305 -15.57 -3.56 14.08
N LEU A 306 -14.51 -3.68 13.27
CA LEU A 306 -13.32 -4.45 13.56
C LEU A 306 -12.10 -3.84 12.85
N VAL A 307 -10.97 -3.79 13.55
CA VAL A 307 -9.67 -3.53 12.94
C VAL A 307 -8.83 -4.79 13.00
N MET A 308 -8.26 -5.20 11.88
CA MET A 308 -7.30 -6.30 11.79
C MET A 308 -5.92 -5.73 11.46
N VAL A 309 -4.88 -6.20 12.15
CA VAL A 309 -3.50 -5.74 11.97
C VAL A 309 -2.63 -6.94 11.68
N GLU A 310 -2.05 -7.01 10.49
CA GLU A 310 -1.06 -8.01 10.12
C GLU A 310 0.35 -7.39 10.20
N THR A 311 1.25 -8.03 10.95
CA THR A 311 2.66 -7.60 11.03
C THR A 311 3.51 -8.23 9.94
N ALA A 312 4.69 -7.66 9.72
CA ALA A 312 5.71 -8.28 8.90
C ALA A 312 6.08 -9.66 9.46
N GLY A 313 6.61 -10.55 8.63
CA GLY A 313 7.11 -11.83 9.11
C GLY A 313 8.12 -11.63 10.25
N ILE A 314 7.78 -12.08 11.45
CA ILE A 314 8.59 -11.87 12.65
C ILE A 314 9.56 -13.01 12.91
N GLY A 315 10.62 -12.69 13.65
CA GLY A 315 11.50 -13.68 14.28
C GLY A 315 10.85 -14.29 15.52
N GLN A 316 11.55 -15.23 16.17
CA GLN A 316 11.02 -15.95 17.34
C GLN A 316 10.82 -15.06 18.59
N SER A 317 11.50 -13.91 18.68
CA SER A 317 11.56 -13.04 19.86
C SER A 317 10.85 -11.68 19.69
N ASP A 318 9.86 -11.61 18.81
CA ASP A 318 9.16 -10.37 18.49
C ASP A 318 7.70 -10.48 18.92
N SER A 319 7.32 -9.70 19.93
CA SER A 319 5.99 -9.69 20.54
C SER A 319 5.36 -8.29 20.53
N GLU A 320 5.91 -7.35 19.76
CA GLU A 320 5.53 -5.93 19.82
C GLU A 320 4.03 -5.70 19.49
N ILE A 321 3.42 -6.59 18.71
CA ILE A 321 1.99 -6.54 18.36
C ILE A 321 1.06 -6.65 19.59
N VAL A 322 1.49 -7.36 20.64
CA VAL A 322 0.66 -7.67 21.81
C VAL A 322 0.23 -6.38 22.52
N ASP A 323 1.11 -5.37 22.58
CA ASP A 323 0.82 -4.07 23.21
C ASP A 323 -0.05 -3.15 22.35
N MET A 324 -0.51 -3.61 21.19
CA MET A 324 -1.24 -2.81 20.18
C MET A 324 -2.65 -3.33 19.90
N VAL A 325 -2.97 -4.55 20.32
CA VAL A 325 -4.18 -5.27 19.89
C VAL A 325 -4.93 -5.87 21.08
N ASP A 326 -6.24 -6.09 20.90
CA ASP A 326 -7.07 -6.70 21.93
C ASP A 326 -7.02 -8.23 21.87
N PHE A 327 -6.73 -8.80 20.69
CA PHE A 327 -6.68 -10.24 20.46
C PHE A 327 -5.49 -10.65 19.58
N PRO A 328 -4.33 -11.00 20.17
CA PRO A 328 -3.15 -11.44 19.44
C PRO A 328 -3.27 -12.90 18.94
N VAL A 329 -3.03 -13.10 17.65
CA VAL A 329 -3.06 -14.38 16.95
C VAL A 329 -1.67 -14.69 16.39
N TYR A 330 -1.14 -15.86 16.73
CA TYR A 330 0.14 -16.34 16.20
C TYR A 330 -0.07 -17.39 15.11
N VAL A 331 0.37 -17.10 13.89
CA VAL A 331 0.28 -17.99 12.73
C VAL A 331 1.64 -18.63 12.46
N MET A 332 1.69 -19.95 12.43
CA MET A 332 2.90 -20.70 12.15
C MET A 332 2.61 -21.92 11.26
N THR A 333 3.67 -22.56 10.77
CA THR A 333 3.58 -23.83 10.02
C THR A 333 3.87 -25.01 10.93
N SER A 334 3.52 -26.22 10.49
CA SER A 334 3.94 -27.47 11.14
C SER A 334 5.46 -27.70 11.11
N ASP A 335 6.18 -27.00 10.23
CA ASP A 335 7.65 -27.03 10.18
C ASP A 335 8.28 -26.00 11.12
N PHE A 336 8.48 -26.38 12.39
CA PHE A 336 9.14 -25.56 13.43
C PHE A 336 10.43 -26.20 13.96
N GLY A 337 10.92 -27.26 13.32
CA GLY A 337 12.10 -28.00 13.73
C GLY A 337 11.85 -28.85 14.98
N ALA A 338 12.84 -28.90 15.89
CA ALA A 338 12.74 -29.69 17.11
C ALA A 338 11.70 -29.09 18.10
N PRO A 339 10.98 -29.90 18.88
CA PRO A 339 10.00 -29.40 19.86
C PRO A 339 10.55 -28.35 20.84
N SER A 340 11.84 -28.43 21.20
CA SER A 340 12.51 -27.45 22.06
C SER A 340 12.65 -26.04 21.45
N GLN A 341 12.33 -25.86 20.16
CA GLN A 341 12.23 -24.54 19.55
C GLN A 341 10.96 -23.81 19.96
N LEU A 342 9.89 -24.52 20.33
CA LEU A 342 8.64 -23.91 20.78
C LEU A 342 8.85 -23.11 22.07
N GLU A 343 9.72 -23.59 22.96
CA GLU A 343 10.10 -22.91 24.20
C GLU A 343 10.83 -21.56 23.99
N LYS A 344 11.19 -21.22 22.75
CA LYS A 344 11.90 -19.97 22.39
C LYS A 344 11.03 -18.97 21.65
N ILE A 345 9.77 -19.32 21.39
CA ILE A 345 8.85 -18.46 20.63
C ILE A 345 8.05 -17.65 21.64
N ASP A 346 8.44 -16.41 21.87
CA ASP A 346 7.80 -15.52 22.85
C ASP A 346 6.29 -15.39 22.58
N MET A 347 5.89 -15.34 21.31
CA MET A 347 4.48 -15.25 20.92
C MET A 347 3.61 -16.41 21.40
N LEU A 348 4.17 -17.58 21.73
CA LEU A 348 3.37 -18.68 22.29
C LEU A 348 2.91 -18.40 23.74
N ASP A 349 3.61 -17.52 24.46
CA ASP A 349 3.21 -17.11 25.81
C ASP A 349 2.15 -16.00 25.81
N PHE A 350 2.06 -15.23 24.73
CA PHE A 350 1.17 -14.05 24.63
C PHE A 350 -0.02 -14.22 23.69
N ALA A 351 -0.01 -15.20 22.78
CA ALA A 351 -1.09 -15.37 21.82
C ALA A 351 -2.35 -15.94 22.48
N GLU A 352 -3.49 -15.33 22.20
CA GLU A 352 -4.82 -15.83 22.57
C GLU A 352 -5.27 -16.98 21.64
N LEU A 353 -4.71 -17.01 20.42
CA LEU A 353 -4.97 -18.06 19.44
C LEU A 353 -3.69 -18.39 18.66
N VAL A 354 -3.39 -19.69 18.56
CA VAL A 354 -2.33 -20.21 17.68
C VAL A 354 -2.96 -20.90 16.47
N VAL A 355 -2.57 -20.47 15.28
CA VAL A 355 -3.01 -21.05 14.01
C VAL A 355 -1.85 -21.81 13.39
N LEU A 356 -1.94 -23.14 13.41
CA LEU A 356 -1.07 -24.03 12.63
C LEU A 356 -1.59 -24.11 11.20
N ASN A 357 -1.06 -23.26 10.33
CA ASN A 357 -1.44 -23.17 8.93
C ASN A 357 -0.61 -24.11 8.05
N LYS A 358 -1.07 -24.31 6.80
CA LYS A 358 -0.51 -25.27 5.83
C LYS A 358 -0.49 -26.70 6.37
N PHE A 359 -1.59 -27.07 7.02
CA PHE A 359 -1.82 -28.40 7.56
C PHE A 359 -2.25 -29.38 6.48
#